data_AF-A0A1Y3ER59-F1
#
_entry.id   AF-A0A1Y3ER59-F1
#
_cell.length_a   1.000
_cell.length_b   1.000
_cell.length_c   1.000
_cell.angle_alpha   90.00
_cell.angle_beta   90.00
_cell.angle_gamma   90.00
#
_symmetry.space_group_name_H-M   'P 1'
#
loop_
_entity.id
_entity.type
_entity.pdbx_description
1 polymer ?
#
loop_
_entity_poly.entity_id
_entity_poly.type
_entity_poly.pdbx_seq_one_letter_code
_entity_poly.pdbx_strand_id
1 'polypeptide(L)'
;MTEYWKSVPKKYCEICKCFYYDNKPSIQKHEQGARHKANVALKLRHVARQGRLRLKEAVETKKIISSMEKEALTSYNKDVKHGYVPKLSSQANVQGFTKKSENIFFYLKHYIIIAV
;
A
#
# COMPACT_ATOMS: atom_id res chain seq x y z
N MET A 1 44.46 25.09 -15.65
CA MET A 1 43.44 24.44 -14.80
C MET A 1 42.10 24.67 -15.45
N THR A 2 41.41 23.60 -15.87
CA THR A 2 40.07 23.69 -16.46
C THR A 2 39.03 23.46 -15.37
N GLU A 3 38.23 24.47 -15.05
CA GLU A 3 37.05 24.29 -14.21
C GLU A 3 36.09 23.32 -14.88
N TYR A 4 35.78 22.23 -14.19
CA TYR A 4 34.79 21.25 -14.62
C TYR A 4 33.39 21.84 -14.39
N TRP A 5 32.62 22.04 -15.45
CA TRP A 5 31.22 22.49 -15.34
C TRP A 5 30.40 21.39 -14.66
N LYS A 6 29.93 21.65 -13.44
CA LYS A 6 29.08 20.74 -12.68
C LYS A 6 27.65 21.25 -12.68
N SER A 7 26.71 20.42 -13.13
CA SER A 7 25.30 20.78 -13.14
C SER A 7 24.74 20.93 -11.73
N VAL A 8 23.84 21.89 -11.54
CA VAL A 8 23.17 22.09 -10.26
C VAL A 8 22.13 20.99 -10.07
N PRO A 9 22.15 20.26 -8.93
CA PRO A 9 21.16 19.22 -8.65
C PRO A 9 19.73 19.80 -8.58
N LYS A 10 18.77 19.05 -9.11
CA LYS A 10 17.34 19.39 -9.10
C LYS A 10 16.54 18.32 -8.36
N LYS A 11 15.55 18.74 -7.58
CA LYS A 11 14.59 17.86 -6.87
C LYS A 11 13.21 17.98 -7.50
N TYR A 12 12.45 16.89 -7.42
CA TYR A 12 11.07 16.82 -7.90
C TYR A 12 10.08 16.94 -6.74
N CYS A 13 9.04 17.74 -6.90
CA CYS A 13 7.92 17.79 -5.97
C CYS A 13 6.75 16.96 -6.51
N GLU A 14 6.35 15.92 -5.77
CA GLU A 14 5.22 15.05 -6.14
C GLU A 14 3.87 15.76 -6.11
N ILE A 15 3.72 16.77 -5.25
CA ILE A 15 2.46 17.50 -5.05
C ILE A 15 2.26 18.56 -6.15
N CYS A 16 3.31 19.28 -6.49
CA CYS A 16 3.27 20.33 -7.51
C CYS A 16 3.60 19.84 -8.92
N LYS A 17 4.15 18.63 -9.05
CA LYS A 17 4.62 18.01 -10.30
C LYS A 17 5.63 18.87 -11.05
N CYS A 18 6.59 19.48 -10.34
CA CYS A 18 7.64 20.31 -10.93
C CYS A 18 9.01 20.00 -10.36
N PHE A 19 10.05 20.30 -11.15
CA PHE A 19 11.44 20.28 -10.71
C PHE A 19 11.85 21.65 -10.18
N TYR A 20 12.65 21.69 -9.12
CA TYR A 20 13.23 22.89 -8.54
C TYR A 20 14.67 22.63 -8.09
N TYR A 21 15.44 23.69 -7.82
CA TYR A 21 16.85 23.56 -7.44
C TYR A 21 17.03 23.02 -6.02
N ASP A 22 18.01 22.15 -5.83
CA ASP A 22 18.32 21.53 -4.53
C ASP A 22 19.18 22.48 -3.65
N ASN A 23 18.63 23.66 -3.34
CA ASN A 23 19.23 24.59 -2.40
C ASN A 23 18.22 24.99 -1.31
N LYS A 24 18.70 25.23 -0.08
CA LYS A 24 17.83 25.51 1.08
C LYS A 24 16.83 26.66 0.82
N PRO A 25 17.22 27.80 0.22
CA PRO A 25 16.27 28.87 -0.07
C PRO A 25 15.20 28.50 -1.09
N SER A 26 15.54 27.73 -2.13
CA SER A 26 14.58 27.28 -3.15
C SER A 26 13.60 26.26 -2.57
N ILE A 27 14.06 25.36 -1.70
CA ILE A 27 13.20 24.41 -0.98
C ILE A 27 12.18 25.17 -0.13
N GLN A 28 12.65 26.08 0.73
CA GLN A 28 11.77 26.85 1.61
C GLN A 28 10.76 27.68 0.84
N LYS A 29 11.19 28.37 -0.23
CA LYS A 29 10.29 29.15 -1.09
C LYS A 29 9.24 28.26 -1.78
N HIS A 30 9.65 27.07 -2.24
CA HIS A 30 8.73 26.14 -2.87
C HIS A 30 7.67 25.63 -1.89
N GLU A 31 8.08 25.15 -0.71
CA GLU A 31 7.19 24.60 0.32
C GLU A 31 6.26 25.66 0.93
N GLN A 32 6.78 26.88 1.12
CA GLN A 32 6.00 27.99 1.67
C GLN A 32 5.07 28.64 0.64
N GLY A 33 5.27 28.36 -0.66
CA GLY A 33 4.49 28.93 -1.75
C GLY A 33 3.00 28.57 -1.68
N ALA A 34 2.14 29.52 -2.05
CA ALA A 34 0.69 29.37 -1.99
C ALA A 34 0.17 28.17 -2.79
N ARG A 35 0.74 27.94 -3.99
CA ARG A 35 0.40 26.79 -4.85
C ARG A 35 0.69 25.45 -4.16
N HIS A 36 1.85 25.34 -3.49
CA HIS A 36 2.21 24.11 -2.79
C HIS A 36 1.25 23.84 -1.64
N LYS A 37 1.03 24.82 -0.77
CA LYS A 37 0.09 24.72 0.37
C LYS A 37 -1.33 24.38 -0.06
N ALA A 38 -1.84 25.01 -1.13
CA ALA A 38 -3.16 24.70 -1.66
C ALA A 38 -3.27 23.25 -2.17
N ASN A 39 -2.27 22.77 -2.92
CA ASN A 39 -2.26 21.40 -3.42
C ASN A 39 -2.10 20.37 -2.30
N VAL A 40 -1.31 20.66 -1.26
CA VAL A 40 -1.20 19.83 -0.05
C VAL A 40 -2.57 19.69 0.61
N ALA A 41 -3.29 20.81 0.83
CA ALA A 41 -4.62 20.78 1.43
C ALA A 41 -5.63 19.99 0.59
N LEU A 42 -5.60 20.15 -0.74
CA LEU A 42 -6.44 19.37 -1.66
C LEU A 42 -6.11 17.88 -1.60
N LYS A 43 -4.82 17.53 -1.59
CA LYS A 43 -4.37 16.13 -1.49
C LYS A 43 -4.82 15.52 -0.16
N LEU A 44 -4.72 16.25 0.95
CA LEU A 44 -5.18 15.78 2.26
C LEU A 44 -6.68 15.50 2.27
N ARG A 45 -7.49 16.42 1.72
CA ARG A 45 -8.95 16.24 1.57
C ARG A 45 -9.27 15.03 0.68
N HIS A 46 -8.53 14.85 -0.40
CA HIS A 46 -8.69 13.70 -1.30
C HIS A 46 -8.37 12.39 -0.58
N VAL A 47 -7.24 12.29 0.12
CA VAL A 47 -6.84 11.10 0.89
C VAL A 47 -7.88 10.76 1.96
N ALA A 48 -8.37 11.76 2.70
CA ALA A 48 -9.42 11.55 3.70
C ALA A 48 -10.72 11.01 3.09
N ARG A 49 -11.15 11.56 1.94
CA ARG A 49 -12.34 11.07 1.22
C ARG A 49 -12.13 9.63 0.74
N GLN A 50 -10.99 9.34 0.13
CA GLN A 50 -10.66 8.00 -0.35
C GLN A 50 -10.58 6.98 0.79
N GLY A 51 -10.05 7.36 1.96
CA GLY A 51 -10.04 6.51 3.15
C GLY A 51 -11.44 6.09 3.58
N ARG A 52 -12.40 7.03 3.60
CA ARG A 52 -13.81 6.72 3.94
C ARG A 52 -14.48 5.81 2.92
N LEU A 53 -14.24 6.04 1.63
CA LEU A 53 -14.79 5.19 0.56
C LEU A 53 -14.25 3.77 0.65
N ARG A 54 -12.93 3.61 0.82
CA ARG A 54 -12.27 2.31 0.99
C ARG A 54 -12.78 1.57 2.22
N LEU A 55 -13.05 2.27 3.33
CA LEU A 55 -13.65 1.65 4.52
C LEU A 55 -15.05 1.12 4.21
N LYS A 56 -15.89 1.90 3.53
CA LYS A 56 -17.24 1.47 3.12
C LYS A 56 -17.16 0.25 2.19
N GLU A 57 -16.32 0.31 1.16
CA GLU A 57 -16.08 -0.80 0.24
C GLU A 57 -15.58 -2.06 0.98
N ALA A 58 -14.67 -1.91 1.94
CA ALA A 58 -14.19 -3.02 2.76
C ALA A 58 -15.28 -3.64 3.65
N VAL A 59 -16.25 -2.85 4.12
CA VAL A 59 -17.40 -3.36 4.89
C VAL A 59 -18.38 -4.09 3.98
N GLU A 60 -18.74 -3.51 2.83
CA GLU A 60 -19.66 -4.15 1.88
C GLU A 60 -19.08 -5.45 1.31
N THR A 61 -17.80 -5.46 0.94
CA THR A 61 -17.12 -6.67 0.46
C THR A 61 -17.12 -7.77 1.52
N LYS A 62 -16.82 -7.46 2.79
CA LYS A 62 -16.93 -8.43 3.90
C LYS A 62 -18.33 -8.98 4.05
N LYS A 63 -19.36 -8.14 3.94
CA LYS A 63 -20.76 -8.56 4.02
C LYS A 63 -21.13 -9.52 2.89
N ILE A 64 -20.73 -9.21 1.66
CA ILE A 64 -20.95 -10.05 0.48
C ILE A 64 -20.25 -11.39 0.65
N ILE A 65 -18.99 -11.40 1.06
CA ILE A 65 -18.21 -12.63 1.31
C ILE A 65 -18.92 -13.48 2.37
N SER A 66 -19.37 -12.89 3.48
CA SER A 66 -20.08 -13.62 4.53
C SER A 66 -21.40 -14.25 4.05
N SER A 67 -22.17 -13.54 3.21
CA SER A 67 -23.40 -14.12 2.61
C SER A 67 -23.08 -15.29 1.70
N MET A 68 -22.06 -15.12 0.85
CA MET A 68 -21.61 -16.13 -0.10
C MET A 68 -21.08 -17.38 0.62
N GLU A 69 -20.32 -17.22 1.71
CA GLU A 69 -19.85 -18.31 2.56
C GLU A 69 -21.01 -19.07 3.21
N LYS A 70 -22.03 -18.36 3.70
CA LYS A 70 -23.22 -18.97 4.30
C LYS A 70 -24.03 -19.77 3.27
N GLU A 71 -24.22 -19.23 2.07
CA GLU A 71 -24.91 -19.90 0.98
C GLU A 71 -24.14 -21.13 0.50
N ALA A 72 -22.82 -21.01 0.32
CA ALA A 72 -21.94 -22.12 -0.02
C ALA A 72 -22.02 -23.23 1.04
N LEU A 73 -21.97 -22.89 2.32
CA LEU A 73 -22.11 -23.86 3.41
C LEU A 73 -23.49 -24.52 3.41
N THR A 74 -24.54 -23.76 3.14
CA THR A 74 -25.91 -24.29 3.05
C THR A 74 -26.05 -25.28 1.89
N SER A 75 -25.48 -24.96 0.72
CA SER A 75 -25.44 -25.87 -0.43
C SER A 75 -24.65 -27.14 -0.11
N TYR A 76 -23.44 -26.98 0.45
CA TYR A 76 -22.60 -28.11 0.86
C TYR A 76 -23.34 -29.05 1.82
N ASN A 77 -24.03 -28.51 2.82
CA ASN A 77 -24.80 -29.32 3.77
C ASN A 77 -25.97 -30.07 3.11
N LYS A 78 -26.60 -29.51 2.06
CA LYS A 78 -27.63 -30.21 1.29
C LYS A 78 -27.02 -31.37 0.51
N ASP A 79 -25.91 -31.13 -0.17
CA ASP A 79 -25.19 -32.15 -0.94
C ASP A 79 -24.77 -33.34 -0.07
N VAL A 80 -24.20 -33.05 1.11
CA VAL A 80 -23.83 -34.06 2.10
C VAL A 80 -25.04 -34.88 2.56
N LYS A 81 -26.19 -34.26 2.80
CA LYS A 81 -27.43 -34.97 3.16
C LYS A 81 -27.92 -35.90 2.04
N HIS A 82 -27.70 -35.52 0.78
CA HIS A 82 -28.01 -36.36 -0.38
C HIS A 82 -26.95 -37.44 -0.66
N GLY A 83 -25.93 -37.57 0.19
CA GLY A 83 -24.86 -38.56 0.04
C GLY A 83 -23.80 -38.17 -1.00
N TYR A 84 -23.89 -36.97 -1.58
CA TYR A 84 -22.86 -36.42 -2.46
C TYR A 84 -21.79 -35.74 -1.60
N VAL A 85 -20.66 -36.42 -1.42
CA VAL A 85 -19.44 -35.77 -0.93
C VAL A 85 -18.70 -35.18 -2.14
N PRO A 86 -18.58 -33.85 -2.27
CA PRO A 86 -17.72 -33.27 -3.29
C PRO A 86 -16.31 -33.79 -3.07
N LYS A 87 -15.73 -34.46 -4.07
CA LYS A 87 -14.30 -34.77 -4.06
C LYS A 87 -13.59 -33.41 -4.08
N LEU A 88 -13.15 -32.92 -2.91
CA LEU A 88 -12.19 -31.82 -2.87
C LEU A 88 -10.98 -32.32 -3.65
N SER A 89 -10.83 -31.87 -4.90
CA SER A 89 -9.54 -31.99 -5.56
C SER A 89 -8.57 -31.23 -4.67
N SER A 90 -7.57 -31.93 -4.17
CA SER A 90 -6.59 -31.50 -3.19
C SER A 90 -5.62 -30.43 -3.71
N GLN A 91 -6.08 -29.57 -4.61
CA GLN A 91 -5.31 -28.50 -5.22
C GLN A 91 -6.03 -27.16 -5.07
N ALA A 92 -6.59 -26.90 -3.88
CA ALA A 92 -6.61 -25.52 -3.40
C ALA A 92 -5.19 -25.23 -2.91
N ASN A 93 -4.36 -24.71 -3.80
CA ASN A 93 -3.07 -24.14 -3.45
C ASN A 93 -3.30 -22.90 -2.56
N VAL A 94 -3.52 -23.12 -1.26
CA VAL A 94 -3.60 -22.07 -0.24
C VAL A 94 -2.17 -21.64 0.14
N GLN A 95 -1.30 -21.35 -0.83
CA GLN A 95 0.02 -20.77 -0.60
C GLN A 95 0.09 -19.30 -0.99
N GLY A 96 -0.84 -18.50 -0.52
CA GLY A 96 -0.74 -17.05 -0.72
C GLY A 96 -1.65 -16.29 0.21
N PHE A 97 -1.26 -16.14 1.49
CA PHE A 97 -1.46 -14.87 2.25
C PHE A 97 -0.86 -14.89 3.67
N THR A 98 -0.30 -15.99 4.16
CA THR A 98 0.28 -16.06 5.52
C THR A 98 1.72 -16.57 5.52
N LYS A 99 2.67 -15.71 5.10
CA LYS A 99 4.08 -15.72 5.56
C LYS A 99 4.85 -14.58 4.87
N LYS A 100 4.73 -13.37 5.39
CA LYS A 100 5.73 -12.31 5.19
C LYS A 100 5.85 -11.44 6.44
N SER A 101 6.07 -12.07 7.59
CA SER A 101 6.44 -11.37 8.83
C SER A 101 7.59 -12.04 9.59
N GLU A 102 8.38 -12.90 8.92
CA GLU A 102 9.55 -13.55 9.54
C GLU A 102 10.84 -13.34 8.74
N ASN A 103 11.02 -12.16 8.12
CA ASN A 103 12.30 -11.82 7.49
C ASN A 103 12.77 -10.37 7.72
N ILE A 104 12.19 -9.67 8.70
CA ILE A 104 12.69 -8.35 9.15
C ILE A 104 13.61 -8.49 10.37
N PHE A 105 13.49 -9.56 11.15
CA PHE A 105 14.32 -9.76 12.35
C PHE A 105 15.72 -10.33 12.07
N PHE A 106 15.91 -11.04 10.95
CA PHE A 106 17.20 -11.67 10.65
C PHE A 106 18.24 -10.68 10.10
N TYR A 107 17.79 -9.71 9.30
CA TYR A 107 18.67 -8.70 8.70
C TYR A 107 19.16 -7.64 9.70
N LEU A 108 18.40 -7.37 10.78
CA LEU A 108 18.89 -6.49 11.86
C LEU A 108 19.90 -7.18 12.79
N LYS A 109 19.80 -8.50 12.97
CA LYS A 109 20.71 -9.24 13.87
C LYS A 109 22.12 -9.40 13.29
N HIS A 110 22.25 -9.51 11.96
CA HIS A 110 23.55 -9.57 11.30
C HIS A 110 24.26 -8.22 11.20
N TYR A 111 23.52 -7.10 11.14
CA TYR A 111 24.14 -5.77 11.03
C TYR A 111 24.72 -5.26 12.36
N ILE A 112 24.21 -5.75 13.51
CA ILE A 112 24.72 -5.37 14.83
C ILE A 112 26.04 -6.09 15.16
N ILE A 113 26.33 -7.26 14.57
CA ILE A 113 27.56 -8.02 14.83
C ILE A 113 28.75 -7.49 14.00
N ILE A 114 28.50 -6.73 12.93
CA ILE A 114 29.55 -6.16 12.05
C ILE A 114 29.94 -4.72 12.48
N ALA A 115 29.19 -4.11 13.40
CA ALA A 115 29.37 -2.71 13.83
C ALA A 115 29.88 -2.58 15.29
N VAL A 116 30.64 -3.56 15.77
CA VAL A 116 31.46 -3.49 17.01
C VAL A 116 32.89 -3.88 16.67
#